data_AF-V7GA14-F1
#
_entry.id   AF-V7GA14-F1
#
_cell.length_a   1.000
_cell.length_b   1.000
_cell.length_c   1.000
_cell.angle_alpha   90.00
_cell.angle_beta   90.00
_cell.angle_gamma   90.00
#
_symmetry.space_group_name_H-M   'P 1'
#
loop_
_entity.id
_entity.type
_entity.pdbx_description
1 polymer ?
#
loop_
_entity_poly.entity_id
_entity_poly.type
_entity_poly.pdbx_seq_one_letter_code
_entity_poly.pdbx_strand_id
1 'polypeptide(L)'
;MLRLARHAGALCFAAAAVFIIMTLLEFFYFRRLSGGLPSLDVRLGGFTPDEGMAWLTALGRRGSEIILVWHYLTFDLLFPALLSLTMVSLILATGRRLKSFRAMPVQLQALFALVIVLPYTCADYAQNIAVARLLSDALSANPDSLSFASSLIVTKFALLAIPVIVIAFLILAAQRRPQA
;
A
#
# COMPACT_ATOMS: atom_id res chain seq x y z
N MET A 1 -22.27 4.74 3.98
CA MET A 1 -21.67 4.52 2.64
C MET A 1 -21.83 5.69 1.67
N LEU A 2 -23.00 6.35 1.58
CA LEU A 2 -23.15 7.60 0.79
C LEU A 2 -22.19 8.72 1.23
N ARG A 3 -21.88 8.80 2.54
CA ARG A 3 -20.89 9.74 3.06
C ARG A 3 -19.48 9.46 2.54
N LEU A 4 -19.06 8.20 2.40
CA LEU A 4 -17.66 7.87 2.09
C LEU A 4 -17.22 8.46 0.74
N ALA A 5 -17.99 8.22 -0.33
CA ALA A 5 -17.66 8.77 -1.65
C ALA A 5 -17.66 10.31 -1.72
N ARG A 6 -18.41 11.00 -0.84
CA ARG A 6 -18.35 12.47 -0.76
C ARG A 6 -17.00 12.96 -0.26
N HIS A 7 -16.28 12.14 0.49
CA HIS A 7 -14.96 12.44 1.02
C HIS A 7 -13.83 11.88 0.13
N ALA A 8 -14.12 11.35 -1.06
CA ALA A 8 -13.10 10.81 -1.96
C ALA A 8 -11.98 11.81 -2.22
N GLY A 9 -12.30 13.08 -2.47
CA GLY A 9 -11.28 14.13 -2.66
C GLY A 9 -10.41 14.36 -1.43
N ALA A 10 -11.01 14.46 -0.24
CA ALA A 10 -10.28 14.65 1.02
C ALA A 10 -9.39 13.45 1.36
N LEU A 11 -9.89 12.23 1.13
CA LEU A 11 -9.14 10.99 1.31
C LEU A 11 -7.97 10.89 0.33
N CYS A 12 -8.18 11.23 -0.94
CA CYS A 12 -7.10 11.31 -1.93
C CYS A 12 -6.02 12.31 -1.50
N PHE A 13 -6.43 13.49 -1.04
CA PHE A 13 -5.48 14.51 -0.56
C PHE A 13 -4.68 14.00 0.65
N ALA A 14 -5.36 13.41 1.64
CA ALA A 14 -4.70 12.85 2.82
C ALA A 14 -3.74 11.71 2.46
N ALA A 15 -4.17 10.76 1.63
CA ALA A 15 -3.33 9.66 1.17
C ALA A 15 -2.12 10.17 0.38
N ALA A 16 -2.31 11.13 -0.53
CA ALA A 16 -1.22 11.73 -1.28
C ALA A 16 -0.23 12.47 -0.36
N ALA A 17 -0.72 13.22 0.62
CA ALA A 17 0.14 13.93 1.57
C ALA A 17 0.98 12.96 2.40
N VAL A 18 0.37 11.88 2.94
CA VAL A 18 1.10 10.86 3.70
C VAL A 18 2.12 10.14 2.80
N PHE A 19 1.73 9.75 1.58
CA PHE A 19 2.63 9.12 0.62
C PHE A 19 3.84 10.01 0.27
N ILE A 20 3.61 11.31 0.07
CA ILE A 20 4.69 12.29 -0.17
C ILE A 20 5.60 12.36 1.06
N ILE A 21 5.06 12.46 2.27
CA ILE A 21 5.85 12.49 3.50
C ILE A 21 6.72 11.23 3.62
N MET A 22 6.14 10.05 3.43
CA MET A 22 6.87 8.78 3.46
C MET A 22 7.97 8.73 2.41
N THR A 23 7.68 9.21 1.19
CA THR A 23 8.67 9.29 0.12
C THR A 23 9.81 10.24 0.50
N LEU A 24 9.50 11.42 1.03
CA LEU A 24 10.53 12.37 1.47
C LEU A 24 11.38 11.78 2.61
N LEU A 25 10.77 11.11 3.59
CA LEU A 25 11.48 10.44 4.67
C LEU A 25 12.40 9.32 4.15
N GLU A 26 11.94 8.51 3.22
CA GLU A 26 12.76 7.49 2.55
C GLU A 26 14.01 8.11 1.93
N PHE A 27 13.84 9.13 1.08
CA PHE A 27 14.95 9.72 0.33
C PHE A 27 15.90 10.57 1.18
N PHE A 28 15.37 11.34 2.13
CA PHE A 28 16.18 12.29 2.90
C PHE A 28 16.70 11.73 4.23
N TYR A 29 16.06 10.70 4.78
CA TYR A 29 16.39 10.16 6.10
C TYR A 29 16.72 8.66 6.09
N PHE A 30 15.78 7.79 5.70
CA PHE A 30 15.97 6.33 5.89
C PHE A 30 17.12 5.75 5.06
N ARG A 31 17.31 6.20 3.82
CA ARG A 31 18.47 5.76 3.01
C ARG A 31 19.81 6.09 3.64
N ARG A 32 19.91 7.16 4.42
CA ARG A 32 21.16 7.52 5.11
C ARG A 32 21.49 6.54 6.23
N LEU A 33 20.48 5.88 6.80
CA LEU A 33 20.65 4.87 7.85
C LEU A 33 21.23 3.56 7.30
N SER A 34 20.96 3.23 6.04
CA SER A 34 21.38 2.00 5.36
C SER A 34 22.55 2.22 4.40
N GLY A 35 23.35 3.29 4.58
CA GLY A 35 24.50 3.58 3.71
C GLY A 35 24.14 3.92 2.25
N GLY A 36 22.91 4.38 2.01
CA GLY A 36 22.39 4.75 0.69
C GLY A 36 21.50 3.69 0.05
N LEU A 37 21.37 2.49 0.65
CA LEU A 37 20.54 1.43 0.12
C LEU A 37 19.05 1.78 0.27
N PRO A 38 18.24 1.67 -0.81
CA PRO A 38 16.80 1.91 -0.72
C PRO A 38 16.14 0.89 0.22
N SER A 39 15.11 1.33 0.95
CA SER A 39 14.26 0.43 1.74
C SER A 39 13.70 -0.71 0.89
N LEU A 40 13.34 -1.80 1.54
CA LEU A 40 12.84 -2.97 0.83
C LEU A 40 11.52 -2.64 0.13
N ASP A 41 10.65 -1.83 0.75
CA ASP A 41 9.27 -1.59 0.29
C ASP A 41 9.17 -0.78 -1.00
N VAL A 42 10.20 -0.01 -1.36
CA VAL A 42 10.24 0.74 -2.63
C VAL A 42 10.64 -0.14 -3.82
N ARG A 43 11.05 -1.39 -3.58
CA ARG A 43 11.51 -2.32 -4.62
C ARG A 43 10.33 -3.06 -5.23
N LEU A 44 9.70 -2.44 -6.24
CA LEU A 44 8.51 -2.98 -6.92
C LEU A 44 8.66 -4.43 -7.39
N GLY A 45 9.85 -4.82 -7.84
CA GLY A 45 10.17 -6.18 -8.31
C GLY A 45 10.62 -7.15 -7.22
N GLY A 46 10.55 -6.75 -5.95
CA GLY A 46 11.15 -7.48 -4.84
C GLY A 46 12.66 -7.26 -4.74
N PHE A 47 13.30 -8.11 -3.95
CA PHE A 47 14.75 -8.11 -3.70
C PHE A 47 15.27 -9.55 -3.52
N THR A 48 16.58 -9.74 -3.69
CA THR A 48 17.22 -11.03 -3.40
C THR A 48 17.58 -11.15 -1.92
N PRO A 49 17.70 -12.36 -1.35
CA PRO A 49 18.14 -12.53 0.04
C PRO A 49 19.45 -11.79 0.36
N ASP A 50 20.42 -11.78 -0.56
CA ASP A 50 21.68 -11.07 -0.38
C ASP A 50 21.50 -9.56 -0.28
N GLU A 51 20.64 -8.98 -1.12
CA GLU A 51 20.30 -7.56 -1.06
C GLU A 51 19.60 -7.19 0.25
N GLY A 52 18.70 -8.06 0.72
CA GLY A 52 18.00 -7.91 1.98
C GLY A 52 18.94 -7.96 3.18
N MET A 53 19.88 -8.91 3.18
CA MET A 53 20.91 -8.99 4.21
C MET A 53 21.88 -7.82 4.18
N ALA A 54 22.27 -7.36 2.99
CA ALA A 54 23.11 -6.17 2.85
C ALA A 54 22.42 -4.94 3.48
N TRP A 55 21.12 -4.78 3.25
CA TRP A 55 20.35 -3.69 3.84
C TRP A 55 20.24 -3.81 5.38
N LEU A 56 19.90 -4.99 5.91
CA LEU A 56 19.84 -5.23 7.36
C LEU A 56 21.19 -5.00 8.05
N THR A 57 22.27 -5.44 7.41
CA THR A 57 23.64 -5.26 7.93
C THR A 57 24.04 -3.80 7.92
N ALA A 58 23.73 -3.07 6.84
CA ALA A 58 24.05 -1.64 6.73
C ALA A 58 23.29 -0.78 7.74
N LEU A 59 22.05 -1.14 8.09
CA LEU A 59 21.28 -0.46 9.13
C LEU A 59 21.88 -0.63 10.53
N GLY A 60 22.38 -1.83 10.81
CA GLY A 60 22.73 -2.24 12.16
C GLY A 60 21.56 -2.10 13.14
N ARG A 61 21.82 -2.34 14.44
CA ARG A 61 20.75 -2.36 15.45
C ARG A 61 20.00 -1.02 15.57
N ARG A 62 20.72 0.10 15.53
CA ARG A 62 20.14 1.44 15.68
C ARG A 62 19.30 1.85 14.46
N GLY A 63 19.80 1.59 13.24
CA GLY A 63 19.05 1.86 12.03
C GLY A 63 17.78 1.01 11.95
N SER A 64 17.88 -0.27 12.31
CA SER A 64 16.73 -1.18 12.34
C SER A 64 15.65 -0.74 13.32
N GLU A 65 16.02 -0.30 14.53
CA GLU A 65 15.06 0.20 15.53
C GLU A 65 14.35 1.48 15.04
N ILE A 66 15.10 2.42 14.43
CA ILE A 66 14.52 3.66 13.89
C ILE A 66 13.52 3.36 12.78
N ILE A 67 13.88 2.49 11.83
CA ILE A 67 13.00 2.11 10.73
C ILE A 67 11.80 1.32 11.25
N LEU A 68 12.00 0.38 12.18
CA LEU A 68 10.91 -0.38 12.77
C LEU A 68 9.85 0.54 13.40
N VAL A 69 10.26 1.48 14.24
CA VAL A 69 9.33 2.37 14.96
C VAL A 69 8.67 3.38 14.03
N TRP A 70 9.47 4.11 13.26
CA TRP A 70 8.96 5.24 12.48
C TRP A 70 8.35 4.82 11.15
N HIS A 71 8.93 3.84 10.47
CA HIS A 71 8.43 3.40 9.17
C HIS A 71 7.33 2.35 9.35
N TYR A 72 7.65 1.18 9.91
CA TYR A 72 6.74 0.03 9.96
C TYR A 72 5.62 0.15 10.99
N LEU A 73 5.92 0.61 12.21
CA LEU A 73 4.94 0.70 13.31
C LEU A 73 4.15 2.02 13.32
N THR A 74 4.50 2.98 12.47
CA THR A 74 3.80 4.27 12.39
C THR A 74 3.20 4.51 11.01
N PHE A 75 4.02 4.75 9.99
CA PHE A 75 3.51 5.09 8.65
C PHE A 75 2.87 3.89 7.96
N ASP A 76 3.58 2.77 7.87
CA ASP A 76 3.10 1.55 7.22
C ASP A 76 2.04 0.80 8.04
N LEU A 77 1.82 1.19 9.29
CA LEU A 77 0.65 0.76 10.06
C LEU A 77 -0.63 1.49 9.60
N LEU A 78 -0.53 2.80 9.33
CA LEU A 78 -1.68 3.66 9.04
C LEU A 78 -1.98 3.78 7.54
N PHE A 79 -0.93 3.83 6.72
CA PHE A 79 -1.03 4.14 5.30
C PHE A 79 -1.84 3.10 4.51
N PRO A 80 -1.68 1.78 4.69
CA PRO A 80 -2.47 0.80 3.96
C PRO A 80 -3.96 0.94 4.24
N ALA A 81 -4.37 1.23 5.47
CA ALA A 81 -5.76 1.50 5.81
C ALA A 81 -6.28 2.78 5.15
N LEU A 82 -5.51 3.88 5.20
CA LEU A 82 -5.87 5.15 4.57
C LEU A 82 -6.00 5.00 3.04
N LEU A 83 -5.04 4.34 2.40
CA LEU A 83 -5.05 4.10 0.97
C LEU A 83 -6.23 3.19 0.58
N SER A 84 -6.47 2.13 1.35
CA SER A 84 -7.61 1.23 1.12
C SER A 84 -8.95 1.97 1.24
N LEU A 85 -9.12 2.80 2.27
CA LEU A 85 -10.32 3.62 2.43
C LEU A 85 -10.49 4.60 1.26
N THR A 86 -9.39 5.18 0.79
CA THR A 86 -9.35 6.06 -0.38
C THR A 86 -9.81 5.31 -1.63
N MET A 87 -9.29 4.11 -1.88
CA MET A 87 -9.66 3.28 -3.04
C MET A 87 -11.12 2.85 -2.99
N VAL A 88 -11.61 2.38 -1.84
CA VAL A 88 -13.04 2.06 -1.65
C VAL A 88 -13.90 3.29 -1.94
N SER A 89 -13.51 4.45 -1.41
CA SER A 89 -14.22 5.71 -1.65
C SER A 89 -14.26 6.09 -3.13
N LEU A 90 -13.12 5.97 -3.83
CA LEU A 90 -12.99 6.24 -5.25
C LEU A 90 -13.85 5.29 -6.09
N ILE A 91 -13.77 3.98 -5.85
CA ILE A 91 -14.59 2.97 -6.56
C ILE A 91 -16.09 3.30 -6.40
N LEU A 92 -16.54 3.64 -5.19
CA LEU A 92 -17.93 4.02 -4.95
C LEU A 92 -18.29 5.35 -5.63
N ALA A 93 -17.39 6.33 -5.65
CA ALA A 93 -17.62 7.65 -6.24
C ALA A 93 -17.68 7.58 -7.78
N THR A 94 -16.77 6.86 -8.41
CA THR A 94 -16.69 6.71 -9.86
C THR A 94 -17.72 5.71 -10.36
N GLY A 95 -17.91 4.59 -9.65
CA GLY A 95 -18.90 3.57 -9.97
C GLY A 95 -20.32 4.13 -10.02
N ARG A 96 -20.72 4.98 -9.06
CA ARG A 96 -22.05 5.60 -9.05
C ARG A 96 -22.34 6.55 -10.22
N ARG A 97 -21.34 6.91 -11.02
CA ARG A 97 -21.56 7.63 -12.29
C ARG A 97 -22.15 6.73 -13.39
N LEU A 98 -22.05 5.40 -13.23
CA LEU A 98 -22.63 4.42 -14.15
C LEU A 98 -24.04 4.01 -13.70
N LYS A 99 -25.02 4.05 -14.62
CA LYS A 99 -26.44 3.71 -14.33
C LYS A 99 -26.57 2.31 -13.71
N SER A 100 -25.84 1.30 -14.23
CA SER A 100 -25.88 -0.09 -13.75
C SER A 100 -25.37 -0.24 -12.32
N PHE A 101 -24.21 0.34 -12.01
CA PHE A 101 -23.64 0.28 -10.66
C PHE A 101 -24.49 1.06 -9.65
N ARG A 102 -25.03 2.21 -10.06
CA ARG A 102 -25.92 3.03 -9.21
C ARG A 102 -27.24 2.30 -8.88
N ALA A 103 -27.73 1.45 -9.76
CA ALA A 103 -28.95 0.66 -9.55
C ALA A 103 -28.75 -0.51 -8.57
N MET A 104 -27.50 -0.91 -8.28
CA MET A 104 -27.23 -1.99 -7.32
C MET A 104 -27.55 -1.57 -5.88
N PRO A 105 -27.95 -2.52 -5.00
CA PRO A 105 -28.07 -2.26 -3.57
C PRO A 105 -26.77 -1.70 -2.98
N VAL A 106 -26.88 -0.78 -2.02
CA VAL A 106 -25.71 -0.10 -1.41
C VAL A 106 -24.74 -1.10 -0.78
N GLN A 107 -25.26 -2.18 -0.20
CA GLN A 107 -24.48 -3.27 0.38
C GLN A 107 -23.64 -3.97 -0.68
N LEU A 108 -24.20 -4.20 -1.87
CA LEU A 108 -23.49 -4.85 -2.98
C LEU A 108 -22.42 -3.93 -3.57
N GLN A 109 -22.71 -2.63 -3.70
CA GLN A 109 -21.70 -1.64 -4.14
C GLN A 109 -20.49 -1.63 -3.21
N ALA A 110 -20.73 -1.71 -1.90
CA ALA A 110 -19.65 -1.70 -0.92
C ALA A 110 -18.93 -3.04 -0.79
N LEU A 111 -19.65 -4.16 -0.88
CA LEU A 111 -19.05 -5.48 -0.95
C LEU A 111 -18.12 -5.58 -2.16
N PHE A 112 -18.57 -5.11 -3.33
CA PHE A 112 -17.76 -5.04 -4.54
C PHE A 112 -16.47 -4.23 -4.32
N ALA A 113 -16.60 -3.01 -3.77
CA ALA A 113 -15.43 -2.16 -3.50
C ALA A 113 -14.48 -2.80 -2.47
N LEU A 114 -15.01 -3.43 -1.43
CA LEU A 114 -14.22 -4.08 -0.39
C LEU A 114 -13.48 -5.30 -0.92
N VAL A 115 -14.15 -6.19 -1.66
CA VAL A 115 -13.54 -7.41 -2.24
C VAL A 115 -12.38 -7.07 -3.17
N ILE A 116 -12.47 -5.95 -3.90
CA ILE A 116 -11.40 -5.49 -4.80
C ILE A 116 -10.18 -4.95 -4.05
N VAL A 117 -10.39 -4.30 -2.91
CA VAL A 117 -9.32 -3.59 -2.17
C VAL A 117 -8.68 -4.47 -1.09
N LEU A 118 -9.47 -5.30 -0.41
CA LEU A 118 -9.04 -6.07 0.75
C LEU A 118 -7.81 -6.97 0.49
N PRO A 119 -7.67 -7.66 -0.67
CA PRO A 119 -6.47 -8.46 -0.94
C PRO A 119 -5.17 -7.64 -0.85
N TYR A 120 -5.16 -6.43 -1.41
CA TYR A 120 -4.03 -5.51 -1.29
C TYR A 120 -3.75 -5.17 0.17
N THR A 121 -4.77 -4.75 0.92
CA THR A 121 -4.62 -4.37 2.34
C THR A 121 -4.01 -5.50 3.17
N CYS A 122 -4.49 -6.73 2.96
CA CYS A 122 -3.98 -7.90 3.67
C CYS A 122 -2.53 -8.21 3.30
N ALA A 123 -2.18 -8.15 2.02
CA ALA A 123 -0.81 -8.41 1.56
C ALA A 123 0.17 -7.35 2.08
N ASP A 124 -0.24 -6.08 2.11
CA ASP A 124 0.58 -4.98 2.64
C ASP A 124 0.85 -5.17 4.13
N TYR A 125 -0.19 -5.43 4.95
CA TYR A 125 0.02 -5.71 6.38
C TYR A 125 0.83 -6.98 6.64
N ALA A 126 0.61 -8.05 5.86
CA ALA A 126 1.42 -9.26 5.98
C ALA A 126 2.90 -8.97 5.69
N GLN A 127 3.18 -8.13 4.69
CA GLN A 127 4.53 -7.69 4.35
C GLN A 127 5.15 -6.86 5.47
N ASN A 128 4.41 -5.90 6.02
CA ASN A 128 4.88 -5.03 7.09
C ASN A 128 5.22 -5.85 8.35
N ILE A 129 4.41 -6.87 8.67
CA ILE A 129 4.70 -7.80 9.76
C ILE A 129 5.96 -8.62 9.48
N ALA A 130 6.11 -9.13 8.26
CA ALA A 130 7.27 -9.92 7.88
C ALA A 130 8.57 -9.11 8.01
N VAL A 131 8.61 -7.87 7.52
CA VAL A 131 9.80 -7.02 7.63
C VAL A 131 10.01 -6.49 9.04
N ALA A 132 8.95 -6.17 9.78
CA ALA A 132 9.06 -5.80 11.19
C ALA A 132 9.75 -6.91 12.01
N ARG A 133 9.44 -8.19 11.72
CA ARG A 133 10.14 -9.34 12.34
C ARG A 133 11.62 -9.36 11.99
N LEU A 134 11.96 -9.24 10.70
CA LEU A 134 13.34 -9.17 10.21
C LEU A 134 14.16 -8.06 10.88
N LEU A 135 13.53 -6.91 11.15
CA LEU A 135 14.18 -5.77 11.83
C LEU A 135 14.30 -5.97 13.34
N SER A 136 13.35 -6.65 13.96
CA SER A 136 13.29 -6.85 15.42
C SER A 136 14.17 -7.99 15.92
N ASP A 137 14.38 -9.03 15.10
CA ASP A 137 15.10 -10.24 15.49
C ASP A 137 16.09 -10.66 14.39
N ALA A 138 17.38 -10.58 14.71
CA ALA A 138 18.46 -10.96 13.80
C ALA A 138 18.44 -12.44 13.43
N LEU A 139 17.89 -13.33 14.28
CA LEU A 139 17.79 -14.76 13.98
C LEU A 139 16.71 -15.05 12.92
N SER A 140 15.73 -14.15 12.79
CA SER A 140 14.69 -14.26 11.76
C SER A 140 15.20 -13.87 10.37
N ALA A 141 16.34 -13.19 10.28
CA ALA A 141 16.96 -12.75 9.03
C ALA A 141 17.72 -13.89 8.32
N ASN A 142 16.98 -14.86 7.81
CA ASN A 142 17.49 -15.97 7.00
C ASN A 142 16.99 -15.87 5.54
N PRO A 143 17.61 -16.61 4.60
CA PRO A 143 17.27 -16.51 3.18
C PRO A 143 15.78 -16.77 2.86
N ASP A 144 15.16 -17.73 3.53
CA ASP A 144 13.75 -18.08 3.31
C ASP A 144 12.82 -16.94 3.75
N SER A 145 13.09 -16.35 4.91
CA SER A 145 12.29 -15.24 5.46
C SER A 145 12.43 -13.97 4.61
N LEU A 146 13.62 -13.72 4.07
CA LEU A 146 13.88 -12.62 3.14
C LEU A 146 13.19 -12.83 1.79
N SER A 147 13.26 -14.05 1.25
CA SER A 147 12.55 -14.44 0.04
C SER A 147 11.04 -14.32 0.21
N PHE A 148 10.51 -14.73 1.36
CA PHE A 148 9.10 -14.58 1.70
C PHE A 148 8.69 -13.11 1.77
N ALA A 149 9.43 -12.25 2.49
CA ALA A 149 9.17 -10.82 2.52
C ALA A 149 9.22 -10.18 1.11
N SER A 150 10.19 -10.57 0.29
CA SER A 150 10.32 -10.13 -1.10
C SER A 150 9.09 -10.52 -1.94
N SER A 151 8.62 -11.76 -1.83
CA SER A 151 7.41 -12.22 -2.54
C SER A 151 6.15 -11.47 -2.11
N LEU A 152 6.04 -11.10 -0.82
CA LEU A 152 4.94 -10.28 -0.32
C LEU A 152 4.98 -8.85 -0.87
N ILE A 153 6.17 -8.28 -1.09
CA ILE A 153 6.31 -6.97 -1.75
C ILE A 153 5.78 -7.02 -3.18
N VAL A 154 6.20 -8.03 -3.96
CA VAL A 154 5.69 -8.20 -5.34
C VAL A 154 4.18 -8.42 -5.33
N THR A 155 3.70 -9.27 -4.41
CA THR A 155 2.28 -9.59 -4.27
C THR A 155 1.44 -8.37 -3.93
N LYS A 156 1.87 -7.54 -2.96
CA LYS A 156 1.10 -6.33 -2.60
C LYS A 156 1.00 -5.36 -3.78
N PHE A 157 2.07 -5.16 -4.56
CA PHE A 157 2.03 -4.28 -5.73
C PHE A 157 1.16 -4.84 -6.86
N ALA A 158 1.23 -6.16 -7.12
CA ALA A 158 0.35 -6.81 -8.08
C ALA A 158 -1.13 -6.67 -7.67
N LEU A 159 -1.45 -6.86 -6.39
CA LEU A 159 -2.80 -6.70 -5.85
C LEU A 159 -3.24 -5.24 -5.83
N LEU A 160 -2.33 -4.28 -5.59
CA LEU A 160 -2.60 -2.84 -5.64
C LEU A 160 -2.98 -2.38 -7.06
N ALA A 161 -2.43 -2.99 -8.10
CA ALA A 161 -2.75 -2.64 -9.47
C ALA A 161 -4.23 -2.89 -9.81
N ILE A 162 -4.87 -3.89 -9.20
CA ILE A 162 -6.27 -4.25 -9.45
C ILE A 162 -7.24 -3.10 -9.15
N PRO A 163 -7.33 -2.54 -7.91
CA PRO A 163 -8.20 -1.41 -7.63
C PRO A 163 -7.87 -0.18 -8.48
N VAL A 164 -6.58 0.07 -8.77
CA VAL A 164 -6.18 1.20 -9.64
C VAL A 164 -6.76 1.05 -11.05
N ILE A 165 -6.62 -0.14 -11.65
CA ILE A 165 -7.16 -0.46 -12.98
C ILE A 165 -8.70 -0.36 -12.97
N VAL A 166 -9.36 -0.87 -11.92
CA VAL A 166 -10.82 -0.77 -11.78
C VAL A 166 -11.27 0.69 -11.72
N ILE A 167 -10.60 1.53 -10.91
CA ILE A 167 -10.92 2.96 -10.82
C ILE A 167 -10.73 3.64 -12.18
N ALA A 168 -9.62 3.38 -12.86
CA ALA A 168 -9.35 3.92 -14.20
C ALA A 168 -10.44 3.50 -15.20
N PHE A 169 -10.81 2.22 -15.22
CA PHE A 169 -11.87 1.70 -16.06
C PHE A 169 -13.22 2.37 -15.77
N LEU A 170 -13.61 2.53 -14.49
CA LEU A 170 -14.85 3.20 -14.11
C LEU A 170 -14.87 4.67 -14.54
N ILE A 171 -13.75 5.38 -14.45
CA ILE A 171 -13.61 6.76 -14.92
C ILE A 171 -13.79 6.82 -16.44
N LEU A 172 -13.08 5.98 -17.20
CA LEU A 172 -13.15 5.95 -18.66
C LEU A 172 -14.55 5.55 -19.16
N ALA A 173 -15.18 4.56 -18.51
CA ALA A 173 -16.52 4.11 -18.85
C ALA A 173 -17.58 5.21 -18.59
N ALA A 174 -17.39 6.02 -17.54
CA ALA A 174 -18.27 7.14 -17.25
C ALA A 174 -18.09 8.30 -18.25
N GLN A 175 -16.88 8.52 -18.77
CA GLN A 175 -16.61 9.55 -19.79
C GLN A 175 -17.19 9.19 -21.17
N ARG A 176 -17.19 7.90 -21.53
CA ARG A 176 -17.69 7.42 -22.84
C ARG A 176 -19.21 7.41 -22.99
N ARG A 177 -19.96 7.66 -21.91
CA ARG A 177 -21.42 7.73 -21.93
C ARG A 177 -21.84 9.16 -21.58
N PRO A 178 -22.02 10.05 -22.58
CA PRO A 178 -22.67 11.32 -22.35
C PRO A 178 -24.02 11.04 -21.70
N GLN A 179 -24.37 11.81 -20.68
CA GLN A 179 -25.64 11.67 -19.99
C GLN A 179 -26.77 12.02 -20.97
N ALA A 180 -27.31 10.98 -21.62
CA ALA A 180 -28.64 10.97 -22.22
C ALA A 180 -29.67 10.55 -21.16
#